data_AF-A0A6G2VCI5-F1
#
_entry.id   AF-A0A6G2VCI5-F1
#
_cell.length_a   1.000
_cell.length_b   1.000
_cell.length_c   1.000
_cell.angle_alpha   90.00
_cell.angle_beta   90.00
_cell.angle_gamma   90.00
#
_symmetry.space_group_name_H-M   'P 1'
#
loop_
_entity.id
_entity.type
_entity.pdbx_description
1 polymer ?
#
loop_
_entity_poly.entity_id
_entity_poly.type
_entity_poly.pdbx_seq_one_letter_code
_entity_poly.pdbx_strand_id
1 'polypeptide(L)' 'MSAWEAGLAAASSPSWEGRARAGRDLAAFAEVPEVAGALVRLLLDAEDTAVTRRTAEALAR' A
#
# COMPACT_ATOMS: atom_id res chain seq x y z
N MET A 1 -5.70 18.46 -0.83
CA MET A 1 -5.24 17.11 -1.19
C MET A 1 -4.41 16.60 -0.03
N SER A 2 -4.91 15.58 0.67
CA SER A 2 -4.17 14.91 1.74
C SER A 2 -2.95 14.18 1.17
N ALA A 3 -1.92 13.98 1.98
CA ALA A 3 -0.63 13.43 1.52
C ALA A 3 -0.71 11.97 1.01
N TRP A 4 -1.79 11.25 1.30
CA TRP A 4 -1.97 9.82 0.99
C TRP A 4 -2.91 9.54 -0.19
N GLU A 5 -3.59 10.55 -0.74
CA GLU A 5 -4.49 10.40 -1.90
C GLU A 5 -3.81 9.77 -3.12
N ALA A 6 -2.58 10.20 -3.43
CA ALA A 6 -1.80 9.62 -4.52
C ALA A 6 -1.43 8.15 -4.27
N GLY A 7 -1.15 7.80 -3.01
CA GLY A 7 -0.87 6.43 -2.59
C GLY A 7 -2.09 5.52 -2.77
N LEU A 8 -3.29 6.00 -2.43
CA LEU A 8 -4.52 5.23 -2.66
C LEU A 8 -4.77 4.94 -4.13
N ALA A 9 -4.58 5.93 -5.00
CA ALA A 9 -4.73 5.73 -6.44
C ALA A 9 -3.74 4.67 -6.95
N ALA A 10 -2.48 4.72 -6.48
CA ALA A 10 -1.45 3.76 -6.84
C ALA A 10 -1.72 2.34 -6.29
N ALA A 11 -2.44 2.20 -5.17
CA ALA A 11 -2.78 0.90 -4.59
C ALA A 11 -3.69 0.05 -5.50
N SER A 12 -4.38 0.68 -6.45
CA SER A 12 -5.19 0.01 -7.47
C SER A 12 -4.49 -0.05 -8.84
N SER A 13 -3.17 0.18 -8.89
CA SER A 13 -2.39 0.10 -10.13
C SER A 13 -2.46 -1.31 -10.75
N PRO A 14 -2.56 -1.41 -12.09
CA PRO A 14 -2.42 -2.69 -12.80
C PRO A 14 -0.98 -3.23 -12.72
N SER A 15 0.01 -2.39 -12.42
CA SER A 15 1.40 -2.83 -12.23
C SER A 15 1.72 -3.14 -10.77
N TRP A 16 2.43 -4.25 -10.55
CA TRP A 16 2.90 -4.63 -9.22
C TRP A 16 3.83 -3.56 -8.63
N GLU A 17 4.65 -2.86 -9.43
CA GLU A 17 5.52 -1.78 -8.95
C GLU A 17 4.72 -0.62 -8.37
N GLY A 18 3.59 -0.28 -8.98
CA GLY A 18 2.69 0.79 -8.53
C GLY A 18 2.07 0.44 -7.18
N ARG A 19 1.58 -0.79 -7.04
CA ARG A 19 1.01 -1.29 -5.78
C ARG A 19 2.08 -1.40 -4.67
N ALA A 20 3.27 -1.89 -4.99
CA ALA A 20 4.38 -1.95 -4.04
C ALA A 20 4.87 -0.57 -3.61
N ARG A 21 4.82 0.44 -4.49
CA ARG A 21 5.11 1.83 -4.14
C ARG A 21 4.02 2.38 -3.21
N ALA A 22 2.75 2.14 -3.53
CA ALA A 22 1.63 2.53 -2.68
C ALA A 22 1.79 2.00 -1.26
N GLY A 23 2.15 0.72 -1.08
CA GLY A 23 2.37 0.13 0.23
C GLY A 23 3.45 0.86 1.04
N ARG A 24 4.55 1.28 0.41
CA ARG A 24 5.60 2.05 1.08
C ARG A 24 5.13 3.46 1.46
N ASP A 25 4.45 4.14 0.53
CA ASP A 25 4.03 5.53 0.73
C ASP A 25 2.89 5.64 1.76
N LEU A 26 2.01 4.63 1.80
CA LEU A 26 0.86 4.57 2.70
C LEU A 26 1.20 4.08 4.13
N ALA A 27 2.30 3.35 4.33
CA ALA A 27 2.66 2.79 5.64
C ALA A 27 2.77 3.86 6.74
N ALA A 28 3.24 5.07 6.40
CA ALA A 28 3.33 6.20 7.34
C ALA A 28 1.97 6.74 7.82
N PHE A 29 0.87 6.28 7.22
CA PHE A 29 -0.50 6.72 7.52
C PHE A 29 -1.39 5.54 7.95
N ALA A 30 -0.81 4.45 8.46
CA ALA A 30 -1.54 3.22 8.78
C ALA A 30 -2.71 3.42 9.78
N GLU A 31 -2.63 4.42 10.65
CA GLU A 31 -3.67 4.77 11.62
C GLU A 31 -4.87 5.52 10.99
N VAL A 32 -4.78 5.94 9.73
CA VAL A 32 -5.88 6.55 8.99
C VAL A 32 -6.81 5.45 8.47
N PRO A 33 -8.11 5.41 8.84
CA PRO A 33 -9.01 4.30 8.50
C PRO A 33 -9.09 3.97 7.00
N GLU A 34 -9.12 4.99 6.14
CA GLU A 34 -9.18 4.84 4.69
C GLU A 34 -7.89 4.24 4.13
N VAL A 35 -6.75 4.55 4.73
CA VAL A 35 -5.45 3.99 4.36
C VAL A 35 -5.31 2.55 4.84
N ALA A 36 -5.76 2.25 6.06
CA ALA A 36 -5.72 0.91 6.62
C ALA A 36 -6.41 -0.12 5.69
N GLY A 37 -7.58 0.22 5.13
CA GLY A 37 -8.27 -0.63 4.16
C GLY A 37 -7.45 -0.91 2.89
N ALA A 38 -6.71 0.08 2.39
CA ALA A 38 -5.82 -0.12 1.24
C ALA A 38 -4.60 -0.97 1.59
N LEU A 39 -3.98 -0.75 2.76
CA LEU A 39 -2.86 -1.55 3.25
C LEU A 39 -3.23 -3.02 3.43
N VAL A 40 -4.42 -3.32 3.97
CA VAL A 40 -4.92 -4.71 4.07
C VAL A 40 -5.01 -5.37 2.70
N ARG A 41 -5.51 -4.68 1.68
CA ARG A 41 -5.54 -5.23 0.31
C ARG A 41 -4.15 -5.49 -0.24
N LEU A 42 -3.19 -4.61 0.01
CA LEU A 42 -1.80 -4.76 -0.44
C LEU A 42 -1.04 -5.86 0.30
N LEU A 43 -1.34 -6.09 1.58
CA LEU A 43 -0.82 -7.22 2.37
C LEU A 43 -1.43 -8.57 1.95
N LEU A 44 -2.54 -8.54 1.22
CA LEU A 44 -3.25 -9.70 0.69
C LEU A 44 -3.22 -9.71 -0.84
N ASP A 45 -2.21 -9.08 -1.44
CA ASP A 45 -2.09 -9.02 -2.89
C ASP A 45 -1.96 -10.43 -3.47
N ALA A 46 -3.02 -10.89 -4.12
CA ALA A 46 -3.13 -12.25 -4.62
C ALA A 46 -2.35 -12.48 -5.93
N GLU A 47 -1.97 -11.40 -6.62
CA GLU A 47 -1.26 -11.48 -7.89
C GLU A 47 0.25 -11.51 -7.67
N ASP A 48 0.76 -10.74 -6.70
CA ASP A 48 2.19 -10.54 -6.53
C ASP A 48 2.65 -10.51 -5.06
N THR A 49 3.39 -11.56 -4.67
CA THR A 49 3.92 -11.71 -3.31
C THR A 49 4.97 -10.65 -2.94
N ALA A 50 5.59 -9.99 -3.92
CA ALA A 50 6.52 -8.89 -3.66
C ALA A 50 5.81 -7.63 -3.16
N VAL A 51 4.56 -7.39 -3.58
CA VAL A 51 3.71 -6.31 -3.04
C VAL A 51 3.44 -6.54 -1.57
N THR A 52 3.02 -7.77 -1.22
CA THR A 52 2.77 -8.18 0.16
C THR A 52 4.02 -7.98 1.03
N ARG A 53 5.16 -8.55 0.61
CA ARG A 53 6.42 -8.43 1.36
C ARG A 53 6.83 -6.98 1.58
N ARG A 54 6.85 -6.16 0.51
CA ARG A 54 7.31 -4.76 0.61
C ARG A 54 6.38 -3.89 1.45
N THR A 55 5.09 -4.19 1.44
CA THR A 55 4.12 -3.49 2.31
C THR A 55 4.36 -3.87 3.78
N ALA A 56 4.54 -5.16 4.08
CA ALA A 56 4.86 -5.62 5.44
C ALA A 56 6.19 -5.04 5.95
N GLU A 57 7.25 -5.04 5.14
CA GLU A 57 8.54 -4.43 5.47
C GLU A 57 8.43 -2.92 5.73
N ALA A 58 7.52 -2.21 5.05
CA ALA A 58 7.29 -0.79 5.29
C ALA A 58 6.57 -0.53 6.62
N LEU A 59 5.64 -1.40 7.01
CA LEU A 59 4.89 -1.30 8.27
C LEU A 59 5.69 -1.71 9.51
N ALA A 60 6.71 -2.57 9.35
CA ALA A 60 7.53 -3.06 10.45
C ALA A 60 8.68 -2.11 10.85
N ARG A 61 8.76 -0.91 10.26
CA ARG A 61 9.77 0.12 10.57
C ARG A 61 9.20 1.22 11.43
#